data_AF-A0A7W0YE94-F1
#
_entry.id   AF-A0A7W0YE94-F1
#
_cell.length_a   1.000
_cell.length_b   1.000
_cell.length_c   1.000
_cell.angle_alpha   90.00
_cell.angle_beta   90.00
_cell.angle_gamma   90.00
#
_symmetry.space_group_name_H-M   'P 1'
#
loop_
_entity.id
_entity.type
_entity.pdbx_description
1 polymer ?
#
loop_
_entity_poly.entity_id
_entity_poly.type
_entity_poly.pdbx_seq_one_letter_code
_entity_poly.pdbx_strand_id
1 'polypeptide(L)'
;DLYDHILLADGQSQAERLEAQQRALRYYGLAAANSHDEQQRLLTLADRQLVSDDWHGLAANIEAALKHPGCSAPDWLPVFASVFGYGDLIEDLGARVNVCDPLNTINFNSRARSALAAGKPQLALDVVAAGEKARGGAAVPSLFRVQAYVMMGRIDEARAQAATMSSTEENYYKAQVFVGTAAGESAAGMHERLKSVDRSHSIYKLQGLIDTIEIVLSGDRAEANRRAAAIDAQPAGPFILGVLTADCLHGAPFDLDATPHFKARLAESGLPWPPPQVTKYPPRASETKP
;
A
#
# COMPACT_ATOMS: atom_id res chain seq x y z
N ASP A 1 2.46 -11.79 -6.98
CA ASP A 1 1.41 -12.02 -5.98
C ASP A 1 1.79 -13.03 -4.90
N LEU A 2 1.78 -14.35 -5.17
CA LEU A 2 2.10 -15.37 -4.15
C LEU A 2 3.37 -15.06 -3.34
N TYR A 3 4.48 -14.76 -4.00
CA TYR A 3 5.75 -14.50 -3.31
C TYR A 3 5.76 -13.17 -2.58
N ASP A 4 5.08 -12.14 -3.10
CA ASP A 4 4.96 -10.84 -2.44
C ASP A 4 4.20 -10.98 -1.11
N HIS A 5 3.13 -11.78 -1.11
CA HIS A 5 2.43 -12.14 0.11
C HIS A 5 3.29 -12.93 1.10
N ILE A 6 4.13 -13.87 0.65
CA ILE A 6 5.06 -14.58 1.55
C ILE A 6 6.08 -13.60 2.16
N LEU A 7 6.60 -12.64 1.37
CA LEU A 7 7.55 -11.64 1.85
C LEU A 7 6.91 -10.74 2.93
N LEU A 8 5.66 -10.34 2.73
CA LEU A 8 4.90 -9.47 3.62
C LEU A 8 4.34 -10.19 4.86
N ALA A 9 4.10 -11.50 4.79
CA ALA A 9 3.41 -12.24 5.84
C ALA A 9 4.19 -12.33 7.15
N ASP A 10 3.44 -12.29 8.24
CA ASP A 10 3.94 -12.60 9.58
C ASP A 10 4.32 -14.07 9.72
N GLY A 11 5.15 -14.36 10.72
CA GLY A 11 5.52 -15.72 11.10
C GLY A 11 6.45 -16.45 10.13
N GLN A 12 6.83 -15.83 9.01
CA GLN A 12 7.87 -16.37 8.13
C GLN A 12 9.25 -16.18 8.75
N SER A 13 10.11 -17.19 8.64
CA SER A 13 11.52 -17.09 8.97
C SER A 13 12.28 -16.27 7.92
N GLN A 14 13.49 -15.82 8.28
CA GLN A 14 14.37 -15.12 7.34
C GLN A 14 14.75 -16.01 6.14
N ALA A 15 14.94 -17.31 6.36
CA ALA A 15 15.25 -18.27 5.31
C ALA A 15 14.08 -18.45 4.32
N GLU A 16 12.85 -18.56 4.83
CA GLU A 16 11.65 -18.65 3.98
C GLU A 16 11.44 -17.38 3.14
N ARG A 17 11.64 -16.20 3.74
CA ARG A 17 11.57 -14.93 2.99
C ARG A 17 12.65 -14.84 1.91
N LEU A 18 13.88 -15.28 2.22
CA LEU A 18 14.97 -15.25 1.26
C LEU A 18 14.69 -16.21 0.09
N GLU A 19 14.20 -17.41 0.38
CA GLU A 19 13.78 -18.36 -0.66
C GLU A 19 12.65 -17.79 -1.53
N ALA A 20 11.65 -17.15 -0.91
CA ALA A 20 10.56 -16.51 -1.62
C ALA A 20 11.06 -15.38 -2.54
N GLN A 21 11.96 -14.52 -2.06
CA GLN A 21 12.57 -13.46 -2.86
C GLN A 21 13.32 -14.06 -4.07
N GLN A 22 14.16 -15.07 -3.84
CA GLN A 22 14.93 -15.72 -4.91
C GLN A 22 14.01 -16.37 -5.95
N ARG A 23 12.93 -17.04 -5.51
CA ARG A 23 11.94 -17.61 -6.41
C ARG A 23 11.19 -16.54 -7.20
N ALA A 24 10.77 -15.45 -6.56
CA ALA A 24 10.15 -14.31 -7.23
C ALA A 24 11.06 -13.76 -8.34
N LEU A 25 12.32 -13.46 -8.01
CA LEU A 25 13.30 -12.93 -8.97
C LEU A 25 13.54 -13.87 -10.16
N ARG A 26 13.56 -15.18 -9.92
CA ARG A 26 13.69 -16.20 -10.96
C ARG A 26 12.44 -16.25 -11.84
N TYR A 27 11.25 -16.32 -11.24
CA TYR A 27 10.01 -16.48 -12.00
C TYR A 27 9.64 -15.22 -12.78
N TYR A 28 9.83 -14.02 -12.22
CA TYR A 28 9.70 -12.79 -12.98
C TYR A 28 10.70 -12.72 -14.15
N GLY A 29 11.96 -13.16 -13.93
CA GLY A 29 12.96 -13.24 -14.99
C GLY A 29 12.54 -14.17 -16.14
N LEU A 30 12.02 -15.35 -15.80
CA LEU A 30 11.49 -16.30 -16.79
C LEU A 30 10.26 -15.76 -17.51
N ALA A 31 9.32 -15.15 -16.78
CA ALA A 31 8.12 -14.56 -17.36
C ALA A 31 8.46 -13.45 -18.35
N ALA A 32 9.40 -12.56 -18.00
CA ALA A 32 9.84 -11.49 -18.90
C ALA A 32 10.57 -12.05 -20.13
N ALA A 33 11.46 -13.03 -19.96
CA ALA A 33 12.22 -13.61 -21.07
C ALA A 33 11.36 -14.38 -22.08
N ASN A 34 10.18 -14.86 -21.66
CA ASN A 34 9.27 -15.65 -22.49
C ASN A 34 7.97 -14.89 -22.84
N SER A 35 7.84 -13.62 -22.46
CA SER A 35 6.65 -12.84 -22.81
C SER A 35 6.68 -12.43 -24.28
N HIS A 36 5.52 -12.56 -24.93
CA HIS A 36 5.27 -12.07 -26.29
C HIS A 36 4.51 -10.72 -26.31
N ASP A 37 4.18 -10.18 -25.13
CA ASP A 37 3.57 -8.87 -24.95
C ASP A 37 4.59 -7.95 -24.28
N GLU A 38 4.99 -6.91 -25.01
CA GLU A 38 5.98 -5.94 -24.52
C GLU A 38 5.52 -5.20 -23.25
N GLN A 39 4.22 -4.92 -23.12
CA GLN A 39 3.70 -4.30 -21.90
C GLN A 39 3.86 -5.24 -20.71
N GLN A 40 3.44 -6.50 -20.88
CA GLN A 40 3.58 -7.52 -19.85
C GLN A 40 5.06 -7.69 -19.46
N ARG A 41 5.96 -7.72 -20.45
CA ARG A 41 7.40 -7.81 -20.22
C ARG A 41 7.93 -6.65 -19.37
N LEU A 42 7.59 -5.41 -19.72
CA LEU A 42 8.05 -4.22 -19.00
C LEU A 42 7.51 -4.17 -17.57
N LEU A 43 6.22 -4.47 -17.39
CA LEU A 43 5.58 -4.57 -16.07
C LEU A 43 6.25 -5.65 -15.20
N THR A 44 6.50 -6.82 -15.78
CA THR A 44 7.17 -7.95 -15.13
C THR A 44 8.59 -7.59 -14.70
N LEU A 45 9.34 -6.85 -15.53
CA LEU A 45 10.68 -6.40 -15.19
C LEU A 45 10.68 -5.34 -14.07
N ALA A 46 9.70 -4.44 -14.07
CA ALA A 46 9.52 -3.48 -12.99
C ALA A 46 9.20 -4.21 -11.67
N ASP A 47 8.20 -5.09 -11.64
CA ASP A 47 7.84 -5.91 -10.47
C ASP A 47 9.04 -6.72 -9.95
N ARG A 48 9.82 -7.34 -10.86
CA ARG A 48 11.06 -8.04 -10.50
C ARG A 48 12.01 -7.15 -9.74
N GLN A 49 12.17 -5.91 -10.19
CA GLN A 49 13.13 -4.97 -9.63
C GLN A 49 12.69 -4.49 -8.24
N LEU A 50 11.38 -4.34 -8.00
CA LEU A 50 10.83 -3.97 -6.69
C LEU A 50 11.33 -4.90 -5.58
N VAL A 51 11.26 -6.22 -5.82
CA VAL A 51 11.65 -7.24 -4.84
C VAL A 51 13.15 -7.58 -4.89
N SER A 52 13.94 -6.88 -5.70
CA SER A 52 15.39 -7.09 -5.81
C SER A 52 16.19 -6.14 -4.92
N ASP A 53 17.45 -6.49 -4.68
CA ASP A 53 18.41 -5.63 -3.97
C ASP A 53 19.16 -4.68 -4.92
N ASP A 54 18.65 -4.45 -6.15
CA ASP A 54 19.22 -3.54 -7.14
C ASP A 54 18.11 -2.64 -7.74
N TRP A 55 18.09 -1.37 -7.35
CA TRP A 55 17.07 -0.44 -7.82
C TRP A 55 17.59 0.56 -8.86
N HIS A 56 18.81 0.37 -9.40
CA HIS A 56 19.33 1.27 -10.43
C HIS A 56 18.37 1.35 -11.63
N GLY A 57 18.00 2.58 -11.99
CA GLY A 57 17.09 2.84 -13.11
C GLY A 57 15.63 2.46 -12.85
N LEU A 58 15.24 2.10 -11.62
CA LEU A 58 13.88 1.70 -11.30
C LEU A 58 12.86 2.79 -11.67
N ALA A 59 13.13 4.07 -11.41
CA ALA A 59 12.22 5.15 -11.78
C ALA A 59 11.88 5.18 -13.29
N ALA A 60 12.89 4.99 -14.14
CA ALA A 60 12.70 4.93 -15.59
C ALA A 60 11.96 3.66 -16.02
N ASN A 61 12.24 2.52 -15.38
CA ASN A 61 11.56 1.26 -15.66
C ASN A 61 10.07 1.32 -15.27
N ILE A 62 9.73 1.89 -14.12
CA ILE A 62 8.33 2.13 -13.70
C ILE A 62 7.63 3.01 -14.73
N GLU A 63 8.24 4.13 -15.11
CA GLU A 63 7.65 5.05 -16.07
C GLU A 63 7.39 4.39 -17.43
N ALA A 64 8.37 3.65 -17.96
CA ALA A 64 8.24 2.92 -19.21
C ALA A 64 7.13 1.86 -19.13
N ALA A 65 7.08 1.10 -18.05
CA ALA A 65 6.10 0.04 -17.86
C ALA A 65 4.66 0.56 -17.75
N LEU A 66 4.43 1.64 -16.99
CA LEU A 66 3.10 2.24 -16.82
C LEU A 66 2.61 2.97 -18.10
N LYS A 67 3.52 3.56 -18.87
CA LYS A 67 3.20 4.25 -20.13
C LYS A 67 2.91 3.30 -21.29
N HIS A 68 3.51 2.10 -21.29
CA HIS A 68 3.37 1.20 -22.42
C HIS A 68 1.88 0.80 -22.62
N PRO A 69 1.36 0.87 -23.86
CA PRO A 69 -0.02 0.48 -24.15
C PRO A 69 -0.21 -1.04 -24.01
N GLY A 70 -1.42 -1.46 -23.68
CA GLY A 70 -1.82 -2.87 -23.58
C GLY A 70 -2.87 -3.09 -22.49
N CYS A 71 -3.21 -4.37 -22.28
CA CYS A 71 -4.26 -4.83 -21.36
C CYS A 71 -3.71 -5.56 -20.11
N SER A 72 -2.39 -5.68 -19.98
CA SER A 72 -1.75 -6.35 -18.86
C SER A 72 -1.82 -5.45 -17.62
N ALA A 73 -2.36 -6.00 -16.53
CA ALA A 73 -2.52 -5.30 -15.26
C ALA A 73 -1.59 -5.88 -14.20
N PRO A 74 -0.60 -5.12 -13.70
CA PRO A 74 0.20 -5.54 -12.55
C PRO A 74 -0.60 -5.38 -11.25
N ASP A 75 -0.25 -6.18 -10.24
CA ASP A 75 -0.86 -6.07 -8.92
C ASP A 75 -0.05 -5.14 -8.00
N TRP A 76 1.22 -5.47 -7.78
CA TRP A 76 2.06 -4.81 -6.76
C TRP A 76 2.74 -3.53 -7.23
N LEU A 77 3.11 -3.42 -8.51
CA LEU A 77 3.70 -2.20 -9.06
C LEU A 77 2.87 -0.93 -8.80
N PRO A 78 1.54 -0.88 -9.06
CA PRO A 78 0.73 0.29 -8.75
C PRO A 78 0.68 0.62 -7.26
N VAL A 79 0.66 -0.41 -6.39
CA VAL A 79 0.69 -0.21 -4.93
C VAL A 79 1.96 0.51 -4.53
N PHE A 80 3.11 -0.03 -4.94
CA PHE A 80 4.42 0.53 -4.64
C PHE A 80 4.61 1.91 -5.28
N ALA A 81 4.35 2.06 -6.57
CA ALA A 81 4.63 3.29 -7.31
C ALA A 81 3.72 4.46 -6.89
N SER A 82 2.56 4.19 -6.28
CA SER A 82 1.60 5.22 -5.86
C SER A 82 2.20 6.27 -4.91
N VAL A 83 3.12 5.88 -4.03
CA VAL A 83 3.77 6.81 -3.09
C VAL A 83 4.91 7.61 -3.69
N PHE A 84 5.40 7.21 -4.86
CA PHE A 84 6.53 7.86 -5.52
C PHE A 84 6.12 8.85 -6.61
N GLY A 85 4.85 9.29 -6.61
CA GLY A 85 4.35 10.31 -7.53
C GLY A 85 3.87 9.79 -8.88
N TYR A 86 3.76 8.48 -9.07
CA TYR A 86 3.29 7.88 -10.32
C TYR A 86 1.75 7.84 -10.45
N GLY A 87 1.03 8.60 -9.63
CA GLY A 87 -0.41 8.46 -9.46
C GLY A 87 -1.21 8.60 -10.76
N ASP A 88 -0.84 9.58 -11.59
CA ASP A 88 -1.49 9.83 -12.89
C ASP A 88 -1.20 8.71 -13.91
N LEU A 89 0.02 8.19 -13.94
CA LEU A 89 0.37 7.06 -14.81
C LEU A 89 -0.33 5.76 -14.40
N ILE A 90 -0.52 5.54 -13.10
CA ILE A 90 -1.30 4.41 -12.57
C ILE A 90 -2.78 4.57 -12.95
N GLU A 91 -3.33 5.78 -12.86
CA GLU A 91 -4.71 6.05 -13.27
C GLU A 91 -4.90 5.83 -14.77
N ASP A 92 -3.98 6.31 -15.59
CA ASP A 92 -4.01 6.09 -17.04
C ASP A 92 -3.92 4.60 -17.39
N LEU A 93 -3.00 3.85 -16.77
CA LEU A 93 -2.92 2.40 -16.95
C LEU A 93 -4.21 1.72 -16.52
N GLY A 94 -4.68 2.01 -15.30
CA GLY A 94 -5.88 1.45 -14.70
C GLY A 94 -7.14 1.69 -15.54
N ALA A 95 -7.31 2.91 -16.07
CA ALA A 95 -8.42 3.25 -16.96
C ALA A 95 -8.36 2.44 -18.26
N ARG A 96 -7.17 2.23 -18.83
CA ARG A 96 -6.99 1.37 -20.03
C ARG A 96 -7.30 -0.10 -19.74
N VAL A 97 -6.70 -0.69 -18.70
CA VAL A 97 -6.87 -2.12 -18.42
C VAL A 97 -8.28 -2.48 -17.96
N ASN A 98 -9.02 -1.54 -17.34
CA ASN A 98 -10.44 -1.72 -17.02
C ASN A 98 -11.34 -1.84 -18.25
N VAL A 99 -10.95 -1.29 -19.40
CA VAL A 99 -11.68 -1.53 -20.65
C VAL A 99 -11.50 -2.99 -21.10
N CYS A 100 -10.31 -3.55 -20.90
CA CYS A 100 -9.98 -4.91 -21.29
C CYS A 100 -10.61 -5.96 -20.34
N ASP A 101 -10.55 -5.71 -19.04
CA ASP A 101 -11.14 -6.57 -18.01
C ASP A 101 -11.88 -5.71 -16.95
N PRO A 102 -13.16 -5.38 -17.20
CA PRO A 102 -13.95 -4.55 -16.28
C PRO A 102 -14.38 -5.29 -15.01
N LEU A 103 -14.14 -6.60 -14.90
CA LEU A 103 -14.50 -7.40 -13.74
C LEU A 103 -13.34 -7.61 -12.77
N ASN A 104 -12.11 -7.32 -13.21
CA ASN A 104 -10.93 -7.37 -12.34
C ASN A 104 -10.96 -6.25 -11.27
N THR A 105 -11.24 -6.66 -10.03
CA THR A 105 -11.33 -5.75 -8.88
C THR A 105 -9.99 -5.13 -8.49
N ILE A 106 -8.87 -5.79 -8.77
CA ILE A 106 -7.52 -5.29 -8.45
C ILE A 106 -7.27 -3.96 -9.15
N ASN A 107 -7.70 -3.83 -10.41
CA ASN A 107 -7.51 -2.60 -11.16
C ASN A 107 -8.22 -1.40 -10.50
N PHE A 108 -9.45 -1.59 -10.01
CA PHE A 108 -10.17 -0.55 -9.27
C PHE A 108 -9.52 -0.25 -7.92
N ASN A 109 -9.03 -1.28 -7.21
CA ASN A 109 -8.33 -1.10 -5.94
C ASN A 109 -7.03 -0.29 -6.11
N SER A 110 -6.23 -0.61 -7.14
CA SER A 110 -4.98 0.09 -7.46
C SER A 110 -5.23 1.54 -7.85
N ARG A 111 -6.26 1.83 -8.65
CA ARG A 111 -6.68 3.20 -8.98
C ARG A 111 -7.16 3.98 -7.75
N ALA A 112 -8.00 3.37 -6.91
CA ALA A 112 -8.51 4.02 -5.70
C ALA A 112 -7.38 4.33 -4.72
N ARG A 113 -6.47 3.37 -4.47
CA ARG A 113 -5.26 3.57 -3.66
C ARG A 113 -4.38 4.69 -4.21
N SER A 114 -4.11 4.67 -5.52
CA SER A 114 -3.32 5.69 -6.20
C SER A 114 -3.93 7.09 -6.04
N ALA A 115 -5.25 7.20 -6.23
CA ALA A 115 -5.97 8.45 -6.02
C ALA A 115 -5.83 8.96 -4.57
N LEU A 116 -5.93 8.08 -3.57
CA LEU A 116 -5.70 8.45 -2.16
C LEU A 116 -4.25 8.91 -1.93
N ALA A 117 -3.26 8.17 -2.41
CA ALA A 117 -1.85 8.52 -2.29
C ALA A 117 -1.50 9.86 -2.98
N ALA A 118 -2.25 10.23 -4.02
CA ALA A 118 -2.14 11.51 -4.72
C ALA A 118 -2.97 12.64 -4.11
N GLY A 119 -3.66 12.41 -2.97
CA GLY A 119 -4.49 13.44 -2.34
C GLY A 119 -5.81 13.73 -3.07
N LYS A 120 -6.32 12.77 -3.85
CA LYS A 120 -7.53 12.89 -4.67
C LYS A 120 -8.66 11.99 -4.12
N PRO A 121 -9.20 12.25 -2.90
CA PRO A 121 -10.16 11.35 -2.25
C PRO A 121 -11.50 11.23 -3.01
N GLN A 122 -11.95 12.28 -3.70
CA GLN A 122 -13.16 12.19 -4.52
C GLN A 122 -12.97 11.23 -5.71
N LEU A 123 -11.82 11.29 -6.38
CA LEU A 123 -11.50 10.34 -7.46
C LEU A 123 -11.49 8.90 -6.94
N ALA A 124 -10.97 8.66 -5.73
CA ALA A 124 -11.02 7.33 -5.12
C ALA A 124 -12.46 6.83 -4.92
N LEU A 125 -13.38 7.69 -4.48
CA LEU A 125 -14.80 7.35 -4.38
C LEU A 125 -15.43 7.04 -5.75
N ASP A 126 -15.11 7.84 -6.76
CA ASP A 126 -15.63 7.69 -8.12
C ASP A 126 -15.15 6.36 -8.74
N VAL A 127 -13.89 5.98 -8.51
CA VAL A 127 -13.31 4.70 -8.94
C VAL A 127 -14.02 3.53 -8.26
N VAL A 128 -14.24 3.60 -6.94
CA VAL A 128 -14.95 2.52 -6.21
C VAL A 128 -16.38 2.36 -6.76
N ALA A 129 -17.09 3.47 -6.97
CA ALA A 129 -18.44 3.44 -7.54
C ALA A 129 -18.46 2.88 -8.97
N ALA A 130 -17.47 3.22 -9.80
CA ALA A 130 -17.34 2.68 -11.14
C ALA A 130 -17.12 1.15 -11.12
N GLY A 131 -16.31 0.65 -10.19
CA GLY A 131 -16.05 -0.78 -10.03
C GLY A 131 -17.29 -1.56 -9.54
N GLU A 132 -18.14 -0.95 -8.73
CA GLU A 132 -19.43 -1.54 -8.36
C GLU A 132 -20.39 -1.56 -9.54
N LYS A 133 -20.51 -0.46 -10.28
CA LYS A 133 -21.34 -0.38 -11.48
C LYS A 133 -20.95 -1.44 -12.51
N ALA A 134 -19.65 -1.62 -12.73
CA ALA A 134 -19.13 -2.66 -13.64
C ALA A 134 -19.50 -4.09 -13.21
N ARG A 135 -19.74 -4.30 -11.91
CA ARG A 135 -20.06 -5.61 -11.30
C ARG A 135 -21.53 -5.75 -10.87
N GLY A 136 -22.43 -4.95 -11.45
CA GLY A 136 -23.88 -5.06 -11.21
C GLY A 136 -24.46 -4.07 -10.19
N GLY A 137 -23.68 -3.11 -9.71
CA GLY A 137 -24.16 -1.92 -8.99
C GLY A 137 -24.39 -2.09 -7.48
N ALA A 138 -24.09 -3.25 -6.90
CA ALA A 138 -24.18 -3.45 -5.45
C ALA A 138 -23.03 -2.74 -4.73
N ALA A 139 -23.36 -1.93 -3.72
CA ALA A 139 -22.37 -1.31 -2.87
C ALA A 139 -21.64 -2.38 -2.03
N VAL A 140 -20.31 -2.32 -1.98
CA VAL A 140 -19.48 -3.21 -1.17
C VAL A 140 -18.80 -2.46 -0.02
N PRO A 141 -18.62 -3.08 1.15
CA PRO A 141 -17.77 -2.52 2.21
C PRO A 141 -16.37 -2.22 1.66
N SER A 142 -15.85 -1.01 1.88
CA SER A 142 -14.60 -0.55 1.26
C SER A 142 -13.76 0.29 2.21
N LEU A 143 -12.52 -0.15 2.46
CA LEU A 143 -11.52 0.64 3.18
C LEU A 143 -11.18 1.94 2.44
N PHE A 144 -11.15 1.92 1.10
CA PHE A 144 -10.85 3.12 0.31
C PHE A 144 -11.89 4.23 0.52
N ARG A 145 -13.17 3.86 0.71
CA ARG A 145 -14.20 4.84 1.09
C ARG A 145 -13.96 5.44 2.47
N VAL A 146 -13.61 4.62 3.46
CA VAL A 146 -13.27 5.09 4.81
C VAL A 146 -12.11 6.08 4.74
N GLN A 147 -11.02 5.72 4.04
CA GLN A 147 -9.86 6.58 3.87
C GLN A 147 -10.21 7.88 3.13
N ALA A 148 -10.99 7.82 2.06
CA ALA A 148 -11.44 9.01 1.33
C ALA A 148 -12.27 9.95 2.22
N TYR A 149 -13.22 9.42 3.00
CA TYR A 149 -14.01 10.21 3.94
C TYR A 149 -13.15 10.84 5.05
N VAL A 150 -12.21 10.08 5.61
CA VAL A 150 -11.23 10.59 6.57
C VAL A 150 -10.41 11.74 5.98
N MET A 151 -9.89 11.59 4.75
CA MET A 151 -9.13 12.64 4.06
C MET A 151 -9.94 13.90 3.81
N MET A 152 -11.25 13.78 3.61
CA MET A 152 -12.18 14.91 3.43
C MET A 152 -12.69 15.50 4.76
N GLY A 153 -12.27 14.97 5.92
CA GLY A 153 -12.78 15.39 7.23
C GLY A 153 -14.23 14.94 7.51
N ARG A 154 -14.76 14.00 6.71
CA ARG A 154 -16.13 13.48 6.78
C ARG A 154 -16.20 12.28 7.73
N ILE A 155 -15.91 12.51 9.00
CA ILE A 155 -15.64 11.44 9.98
C ILE A 155 -16.89 10.59 10.27
N ASP A 156 -18.07 11.19 10.25
CA ASP A 156 -19.33 10.47 10.47
C ASP A 156 -19.62 9.50 9.31
N GLU A 157 -19.40 9.92 8.06
CA GLU A 157 -19.51 9.01 6.91
C GLU A 157 -18.44 7.92 6.93
N ALA A 158 -17.21 8.25 7.35
CA ALA A 158 -16.15 7.26 7.54
C ALA A 158 -16.56 6.19 8.57
N ARG A 159 -17.18 6.61 9.68
CA ARG A 159 -17.68 5.71 10.73
C ARG A 159 -18.84 4.84 10.23
N ALA A 160 -19.80 5.44 9.52
CA ALA A 160 -20.92 4.72 8.92
C ALA A 160 -20.44 3.66 7.93
N GLN A 161 -19.46 4.00 7.08
CA GLN A 161 -18.86 3.04 6.15
C GLN A 161 -18.11 1.92 6.89
N ALA A 162 -17.31 2.23 7.91
CA ALA A 162 -16.58 1.24 8.68
C ALA A 162 -17.52 0.26 9.42
N ALA A 163 -18.71 0.72 9.82
CA ALA A 163 -19.73 -0.13 10.46
C ALA A 163 -20.34 -1.18 9.51
N THR A 164 -20.20 -1.03 8.18
CA THR A 164 -20.64 -2.03 7.20
C THR A 164 -19.65 -3.18 7.01
N MET A 165 -18.44 -3.06 7.54
CA MET A 165 -17.35 -4.03 7.34
C MET A 165 -17.39 -5.14 8.40
N SER A 166 -17.07 -6.37 8.01
CA SER A 166 -17.00 -7.49 8.94
C SER A 166 -15.79 -7.35 9.87
N SER A 167 -15.99 -7.53 11.18
CA SER A 167 -14.90 -7.46 12.17
C SER A 167 -13.86 -8.57 12.02
N THR A 168 -14.16 -9.63 11.26
CA THR A 168 -13.23 -10.73 10.95
C THR A 168 -12.38 -10.46 9.71
N GLU A 169 -12.67 -9.40 8.95
CA GLU A 169 -11.88 -9.00 7.79
C GLU A 169 -10.74 -8.07 8.17
N GLU A 170 -9.59 -8.26 7.54
CA GLU A 170 -8.37 -7.49 7.82
C GLU A 170 -8.54 -5.97 7.64
N ASN A 171 -9.33 -5.57 6.65
CA ASN A 171 -9.60 -4.17 6.36
C ASN A 171 -10.44 -3.47 7.43
N TYR A 172 -11.22 -4.21 8.24
CA TYR A 172 -12.00 -3.61 9.32
C TYR A 172 -11.09 -2.96 10.36
N TYR A 173 -10.03 -3.66 10.78
CA TYR A 173 -9.08 -3.12 11.74
C TYR A 173 -8.45 -1.82 11.22
N LYS A 174 -7.96 -1.81 9.97
CA LYS A 174 -7.42 -0.60 9.32
C LYS A 174 -8.44 0.54 9.30
N ALA A 175 -9.68 0.26 8.91
CA ALA A 175 -10.75 1.25 8.90
C ALA A 175 -10.96 1.88 10.29
N GLN A 176 -10.96 1.07 11.35
CA GLN A 176 -11.12 1.57 12.71
C GLN A 176 -9.93 2.41 13.18
N VAL A 177 -8.70 2.08 12.79
CA VAL A 177 -7.50 2.90 13.08
C VAL A 177 -7.62 4.27 12.41
N PHE A 178 -8.00 4.31 11.13
CA PHE A 178 -8.16 5.56 10.40
C PHE A 178 -9.26 6.45 11.00
N VAL A 179 -10.43 5.87 11.31
CA VAL A 179 -11.54 6.61 11.93
C VAL A 179 -11.18 7.10 13.33
N GLY A 180 -10.59 6.24 14.17
CA GLY A 180 -10.19 6.60 15.54
C GLY A 180 -9.17 7.73 15.56
N THR A 181 -8.13 7.60 14.73
CA THR A 181 -7.10 8.64 14.58
C THR A 181 -7.69 9.97 14.10
N ALA A 182 -8.56 9.94 13.08
CA ALA A 182 -9.19 11.15 12.56
C ALA A 182 -10.20 11.78 13.53
N ALA A 183 -10.82 10.97 14.40
CA ALA A 183 -11.70 11.44 15.47
C ALA A 183 -10.95 11.98 16.69
N GLY A 184 -9.61 11.96 16.70
CA GLY A 184 -8.80 12.42 17.83
C GLY A 184 -8.78 11.47 19.03
N GLU A 185 -9.06 10.17 18.81
CA GLU A 185 -8.93 9.16 19.86
C GLU A 185 -7.47 9.04 20.31
N SER A 186 -7.25 8.89 21.62
CA SER A 186 -5.91 8.67 22.14
C SER A 186 -5.35 7.33 21.64
N ALA A 187 -4.03 7.26 21.42
CA ALA A 187 -3.37 6.03 20.99
C ALA A 187 -3.69 4.84 21.92
N ALA A 188 -3.63 5.06 23.23
CA ALA A 188 -3.95 4.04 24.23
C ALA A 188 -5.42 3.60 24.18
N GLY A 189 -6.35 4.54 23.99
CA GLY A 189 -7.78 4.22 23.87
C GLY A 189 -8.09 3.41 22.61
N MET A 190 -7.51 3.81 21.48
CA MET A 190 -7.65 3.11 20.21
C MET A 190 -7.07 1.69 20.29
N HIS A 191 -5.87 1.54 20.85
CA HIS A 191 -5.24 0.24 21.04
C HIS A 191 -6.08 -0.67 21.94
N GLU A 192 -6.54 -0.15 23.08
CA GLU A 192 -7.39 -0.88 24.03
C GLU A 192 -8.71 -1.33 23.40
N ARG A 193 -9.32 -0.49 22.56
CA ARG A 193 -10.56 -0.79 21.83
C ARG A 193 -10.36 -1.86 20.75
N LEU A 194 -9.18 -1.89 20.12
CA LEU A 194 -8.90 -2.76 18.98
C LEU A 194 -8.20 -4.06 19.33
N LYS A 195 -7.63 -4.20 20.53
CA LYS A 195 -6.89 -5.41 20.95
C LYS A 195 -7.69 -6.71 20.90
N SER A 196 -9.02 -6.62 20.98
CA SER A 196 -9.93 -7.78 20.96
C SER A 196 -10.50 -8.11 19.57
N VAL A 197 -10.12 -7.34 18.54
CA VAL A 197 -10.53 -7.65 17.16
C VAL A 197 -9.83 -8.94 16.72
N ASP A 198 -10.61 -9.96 16.38
CA ASP A 198 -10.07 -11.22 15.88
C ASP A 198 -9.60 -11.05 14.43
N ARG A 199 -8.29 -11.13 14.23
CA ARG A 199 -7.63 -11.04 12.92
C ARG A 199 -7.03 -12.37 12.46
N SER A 200 -7.30 -13.46 13.17
CA SER A 200 -6.75 -14.79 12.88
C SER A 200 -7.22 -15.36 11.53
N HIS A 201 -8.34 -14.83 11.02
CA HIS A 201 -8.94 -15.23 9.74
C HIS A 201 -8.33 -14.52 8.51
N SER A 202 -7.38 -13.58 8.66
CA SER A 202 -6.70 -12.99 7.51
C SER A 202 -5.89 -14.07 6.77
N ILE A 203 -6.23 -14.28 5.50
CA ILE A 203 -5.49 -15.18 4.62
C ILE A 203 -4.07 -14.67 4.29
N TYR A 204 -3.84 -13.36 4.40
CA TYR A 204 -2.57 -12.72 4.05
C TYR A 204 -1.61 -12.62 5.23
N LYS A 205 -2.11 -12.74 6.47
CA LYS A 205 -1.32 -12.69 7.70
C LYS A 205 -0.44 -11.42 7.79
N LEU A 206 -0.99 -10.24 7.50
CA LEU A 206 -0.27 -8.96 7.49
C LEU A 206 -0.46 -8.15 8.79
N GLN A 207 -0.66 -8.84 9.91
CA GLN A 207 -1.02 -8.22 11.18
C GLN A 207 0.10 -7.29 11.68
N GLY A 208 1.37 -7.71 11.58
CA GLY A 208 2.52 -6.91 11.98
C GLY A 208 2.69 -5.62 11.15
N LEU A 209 2.40 -5.68 9.85
CA LEU A 209 2.38 -4.51 8.98
C LEU A 209 1.28 -3.54 9.39
N ILE A 210 0.08 -4.05 9.67
CA ILE A 210 -1.08 -3.27 10.08
C ILE A 210 -0.90 -2.66 11.48
N ASP A 211 -0.30 -3.37 12.41
CA ASP A 211 0.07 -2.84 13.73
C ASP A 211 1.08 -1.69 13.58
N THR A 212 1.97 -1.77 12.60
CA THR A 212 2.90 -0.69 12.28
C THR A 212 2.15 0.55 11.78
N ILE A 213 1.07 0.38 11.00
CA ILE A 213 0.20 1.51 10.60
C ILE A 213 -0.45 2.16 11.83
N GLU A 214 -0.97 1.38 12.78
CA GLU A 214 -1.49 1.92 14.04
C GLU A 214 -0.45 2.77 14.77
N ILE A 215 0.78 2.26 14.91
CA ILE A 215 1.90 2.93 15.58
C ILE A 215 2.32 4.21 14.87
N VAL A 216 2.48 4.15 13.55
CA VAL A 216 2.81 5.32 12.72
C VAL A 216 1.75 6.39 12.93
N LEU A 217 0.49 6.01 12.77
CA LEU A 217 -0.61 6.93 12.94
C LEU A 217 -0.66 7.44 14.38
N SER A 218 -0.27 6.63 15.36
CA SER A 218 -0.25 6.95 16.79
C SER A 218 0.70 8.09 17.18
N GLY A 219 1.68 8.38 16.33
CA GLY A 219 2.74 9.37 16.59
C GLY A 219 3.96 8.81 17.35
N ASP A 220 4.01 7.51 17.67
CA ASP A 220 5.18 6.90 18.30
C ASP A 220 6.30 6.66 17.27
N ARG A 221 7.07 7.71 17.01
CA ARG A 221 8.17 7.70 16.04
C ARG A 221 9.27 6.70 16.40
N ALA A 222 9.58 6.53 17.68
CA ALA A 222 10.65 5.64 18.12
C ALA A 222 10.30 4.17 17.84
N GLU A 223 9.07 3.78 18.17
CA GLU A 223 8.57 2.44 17.86
C GLU A 223 8.39 2.23 16.35
N ALA A 224 7.89 3.25 15.61
CA ALA A 224 7.80 3.20 14.15
C ALA A 224 9.17 2.95 13.50
N ASN A 225 10.21 3.66 13.94
CA ASN A 225 11.58 3.48 13.48
C ASN A 225 12.12 2.08 13.81
N ARG A 226 11.86 1.57 15.02
CA ARG A 226 12.28 0.22 15.42
C ARG A 226 11.66 -0.86 14.53
N ARG A 227 10.37 -0.74 14.21
CA ARG A 227 9.67 -1.68 13.33
C ARG A 227 10.12 -1.55 11.88
N ALA A 228 10.30 -0.32 11.39
CA ALA A 228 10.82 -0.07 10.06
C ALA A 228 12.22 -0.67 9.88
N ALA A 229 13.13 -0.50 10.85
CA ALA A 229 14.45 -1.11 10.84
C ALA A 229 14.39 -2.65 10.80
N ALA A 230 13.47 -3.25 11.55
CA ALA A 230 13.26 -4.70 11.56
C ALA A 230 12.71 -5.23 10.21
N ILE A 231 11.91 -4.44 9.50
CA ILE A 231 11.46 -4.74 8.13
C ILE A 231 12.61 -4.55 7.13
N ASP A 232 13.36 -3.46 7.25
CA ASP A 232 14.48 -3.12 6.36
C ASP A 232 15.56 -4.20 6.31
N ALA A 233 15.77 -4.90 7.43
CA ALA A 233 16.72 -6.01 7.55
C ALA A 233 16.23 -7.33 6.91
N GLN A 234 14.99 -7.39 6.42
CA GLN A 234 14.42 -8.60 5.81
C GLN A 234 14.73 -8.67 4.31
N PRO A 235 14.72 -9.89 3.72
CA PRO A 235 14.67 -10.05 2.26
C PRO A 235 13.52 -9.23 1.66
N ALA A 236 13.80 -8.45 0.61
CA ALA A 236 12.88 -7.48 0.01
C ALA A 236 12.32 -6.42 0.99
N GLY A 237 12.99 -6.15 2.11
CA GLY A 237 12.60 -5.13 3.09
C GLY A 237 12.25 -3.77 2.49
N PRO A 238 13.06 -3.23 1.56
CA PRO A 238 12.75 -1.97 0.86
C PRO A 238 11.40 -1.96 0.11
N PHE A 239 11.01 -3.08 -0.51
CA PHE A 239 9.69 -3.22 -1.13
C PHE A 239 8.57 -3.18 -0.08
N ILE A 240 8.75 -3.92 1.01
CA ILE A 240 7.78 -3.98 2.12
C ILE A 240 7.58 -2.59 2.74
N LEU A 241 8.66 -1.82 2.91
CA LEU A 241 8.59 -0.44 3.42
C LEU A 241 7.87 0.51 2.44
N GLY A 242 8.03 0.31 1.13
CA GLY A 242 7.23 1.01 0.11
C GLY A 242 5.74 0.71 0.24
N VAL A 243 5.37 -0.57 0.42
CA VAL A 243 3.97 -1.01 0.63
C VAL A 243 3.39 -0.45 1.94
N LEU A 244 4.15 -0.51 3.05
CA LEU A 244 3.76 0.11 4.32
C LEU A 244 3.42 1.58 4.13
N THR A 245 4.29 2.30 3.41
CA THR A 245 4.12 3.73 3.13
C THR A 245 2.84 4.00 2.33
N ALA A 246 2.54 3.16 1.33
CA ALA A 246 1.34 3.28 0.51
C ALA A 246 0.05 3.08 1.29
N ASP A 247 0.08 2.18 2.28
CA ASP A 247 -1.08 1.89 3.11
C ASP A 247 -1.28 2.91 4.25
N CYS A 248 -0.23 3.63 4.70
CA CYS A 248 -0.31 4.62 5.79
C CYS A 248 -0.99 5.95 5.41
N LEU A 249 -0.79 6.45 4.17
CA LEU A 249 -1.30 7.76 3.70
C LEU A 249 -0.91 8.96 4.60
N HIS A 250 0.24 8.88 5.28
CA HIS A 250 0.68 9.81 6.33
C HIS A 250 2.05 10.48 6.03
N GLY A 251 2.46 10.56 4.76
CA GLY A 251 3.80 11.06 4.40
C GLY A 251 4.88 10.04 4.79
N ALA A 252 5.91 10.45 5.54
CA ALA A 252 7.00 9.57 5.99
C ALA A 252 6.63 8.79 7.26
N PRO A 253 6.31 7.48 7.18
CA PRO A 253 5.95 6.67 8.34
C PRO A 253 7.10 6.46 9.35
N PHE A 254 8.35 6.55 8.90
CA PHE A 254 9.56 6.36 9.71
C PHE A 254 10.66 7.32 9.23
N ASP A 255 11.68 7.50 10.06
CA ASP A 255 12.88 8.26 9.70
C ASP A 255 13.75 7.43 8.75
N LEU A 256 14.22 8.04 7.67
CA LEU A 256 14.98 7.34 6.64
C LEU A 256 16.32 6.79 7.16
N ASP A 257 16.88 7.38 8.22
CA ASP A 257 18.11 6.91 8.85
C ASP A 257 17.93 5.62 9.66
N ALA A 258 16.68 5.25 10.00
CA ALA A 258 16.37 3.98 10.63
C ALA A 258 16.35 2.80 9.63
N THR A 259 16.33 3.08 8.33
CA THR A 259 16.17 2.10 7.25
C THR A 259 17.30 2.20 6.22
N PRO A 260 18.54 1.83 6.59
CA PRO A 260 19.71 2.02 5.73
C PRO A 260 19.62 1.31 4.37
N HIS A 261 18.98 0.14 4.26
CA HIS A 261 18.83 -0.56 2.98
C HIS A 261 17.83 0.18 2.08
N PHE A 262 16.67 0.56 2.60
CA PHE A 262 15.68 1.36 1.86
C PHE A 262 16.25 2.72 1.43
N LYS A 263 17.02 3.38 2.31
CA LYS A 263 17.75 4.61 1.98
C LYS A 263 18.71 4.41 0.80
N ALA A 264 19.47 3.31 0.79
CA ALA A 264 20.35 2.97 -0.32
C ALA A 264 19.55 2.70 -1.61
N ARG A 265 18.46 1.93 -1.53
CA ARG A 265 17.58 1.64 -2.66
C ARG A 265 16.99 2.92 -3.28
N LEU A 266 16.54 3.87 -2.45
CA LEU A 266 16.03 5.16 -2.91
C LEU A 266 17.11 5.96 -3.66
N ALA A 267 18.33 6.02 -3.12
CA ALA A 267 19.45 6.72 -3.75
C ALA A 267 19.80 6.16 -5.14
N GLU A 268 19.73 4.83 -5.32
CA GLU A 268 19.99 4.18 -6.61
C GLU A 268 18.86 4.36 -7.63
N SER A 269 17.62 4.37 -7.13
CA SER A 269 16.42 4.42 -7.97
C SER A 269 16.12 5.79 -8.57
N GLY A 270 16.52 6.86 -7.88
CA GLY A 270 16.06 8.22 -8.16
C GLY A 270 14.60 8.48 -7.79
N LEU A 271 13.94 7.56 -7.06
CA LEU A 271 12.58 7.75 -6.57
C LEU A 271 12.54 8.84 -5.49
N PRO A 272 11.52 9.71 -5.48
CA PRO A 272 11.42 10.79 -4.51
C PRO A 272 11.08 10.26 -3.10
N TRP A 273 11.60 10.91 -2.07
CA TRP A 273 11.23 10.68 -0.67
C TRP A 273 11.32 11.99 0.13
N PRO A 274 10.39 12.26 1.07
CA PRO A 274 9.22 11.46 1.44
C PRO A 274 8.03 11.67 0.49
N PRO A 275 7.04 10.76 0.48
CA PRO A 275 5.77 11.01 -0.19
C PRO A 275 5.02 12.17 0.48
N PRO A 276 4.09 12.82 -0.24
CA PRO A 276 3.27 13.90 0.33
C PRO A 276 2.41 13.38 1.48
N GLN A 277 2.26 14.20 2.52
CA GLN A 277 1.28 13.96 3.58
C GLN A 277 -0.11 14.39 3.07
N VAL A 278 -0.90 13.39 2.66
CA VAL A 278 -2.21 13.63 2.03
C VAL A 278 -3.37 13.65 3.03
N THR A 279 -3.19 13.05 4.22
CA THR A 279 -4.18 13.09 5.31
C THR A 279 -3.69 13.96 6.44
N LYS A 280 -4.50 14.95 6.84
CA LYS A 280 -4.25 15.78 8.02
C LYS A 280 -5.03 15.20 9.20
N TYR A 281 -4.31 14.62 10.15
CA TYR A 281 -4.91 14.20 11.41
C TYR A 281 -4.84 15.32 12.44
N PRO A 282 -5.75 15.33 13.44
CA PRO A 282 -5.66 16.25 14.55
C PRO A 282 -4.27 16.17 15.23
N PRO A 283 -3.69 17.30 15.67
CA PRO A 283 -2.45 17.31 16.43
C PRO A 283 -2.61 16.44 17.67
N ARG A 284 -1.59 15.62 17.96
CA ARG A 284 -1.63 14.73 19.12
C ARG A 284 -1.04 15.44 20.34
N ALA A 285 -1.50 15.08 21.53
CA ALA A 285 -1.07 15.69 22.79
C ALA A 285 0.45 15.54 23.09
N SER A 286 1.18 14.74 22.31
CA SER A 286 2.65 14.63 22.36
C SER A 286 3.40 15.58 21.42
N GLU A 287 2.71 16.27 20.49
CA GLU A 287 3.30 17.25 19.56
C GLU A 287 3.35 18.67 20.16
N THR A 288 2.81 18.86 21.37
CA THR A 288 3.00 20.08 22.15
C THR A 288 4.28 20.00 22.99
N LYS A 289 5.44 20.11 22.34
CA LYS A 289 6.60 20.74 22.99
C LYS A 289 7.21 21.80 22.06
N PRO A 290 7.46 23.02 22.59
CA PRO A 290 8.02 24.13 21.84
C PRO A 290 9.47 23.88 21.40
#